data_AF-A0A1G7RKG1-F1
#
_entry.id   AF-A0A1G7RKG1-F1
#
_cell.length_a   1.000
_cell.length_b   1.000
_cell.length_c   1.000
_cell.angle_alpha   90.00
_cell.angle_beta   90.00
_cell.angle_gamma   90.00
#
_symmetry.space_group_name_H-M   'P 1'
#
loop_
_entity.id
_entity.type
_entity.pdbx_description
1 polymer ?
#
loop_
_entity_poly.entity_id
_entity_poly.type
_entity_poly.pdbx_seq_one_letter_code
_entity_poly.pdbx_strand_id
1 'polypeptide(L)'
;MAKPAKPTVPPPPLRSNPETFSARMEASLLFWKTFAEYLDALGDHAEAQADAALAAALAAGAGTGLALKGNGGKLMAVNAGATALEFLTASGAGKAILANASAAGLALASDADAAAQRTTLGLGTVTALAEAVTDLSAITRSGWNRFAAAQTANTPFATGAGMVLTIFYDGSAAVQLVWGHNKGESDTGQWIRWRASSAWGGWVRLYGSDSEILGLVRTPGVAAATTSGTAFDLAVAAAATEIIVDLIDVSLSGTDAILLQIGTAASVYAAGYSGAGIALWTNGAASTSVAGMPISPSSGNWVSRGVTGQARIVRASPTLVMMTFTGICRDGLAILSKATLAISEAEDITRVRVTRSGSNTFNGGAVKAITRQ
;
A
#
# COMPACT_ATOMS: atom_id res chain seq x y z
N MET A 1 -54.32 22.97 55.49
CA MET A 1 -54.87 23.16 56.85
C MET A 1 -55.80 24.37 56.84
N ALA A 2 -56.97 24.31 57.48
CA ALA A 2 -57.86 25.48 57.59
C ALA A 2 -57.27 26.51 58.57
N LYS A 3 -57.55 27.80 58.37
CA LYS A 3 -57.10 28.86 59.28
C LYS A 3 -57.78 28.69 60.66
N PRO A 4 -57.03 28.72 61.78
CA PRO A 4 -57.62 28.60 63.11
C PRO A 4 -58.57 29.77 63.41
N ALA A 5 -59.67 29.49 64.11
CA ALA A 5 -60.68 30.48 64.48
C ALA A 5 -60.19 31.35 65.64
N LYS A 6 -60.36 32.67 65.53
CA LYS A 6 -59.92 33.61 66.56
C LYS A 6 -60.80 33.46 67.82
N PRO A 7 -60.22 33.31 69.03
CA PRO A 7 -60.99 33.27 70.27
C PRO A 7 -61.65 34.62 70.56
N THR A 8 -62.84 34.57 71.18
CA THR A 8 -63.61 35.77 71.51
C THR A 8 -63.14 36.33 72.86
N VAL A 9 -62.86 37.63 72.91
CA VAL A 9 -62.39 38.30 74.13
C VAL A 9 -63.56 38.41 75.12
N PRO A 10 -63.43 37.92 76.36
CA PRO A 10 -64.48 38.04 77.37
C PRO A 10 -64.61 39.49 77.88
N PRO A 11 -65.78 39.90 78.40
CA PRO A 11 -65.96 41.21 79.01
C PRO A 11 -65.01 41.41 80.22
N PRO A 12 -64.46 42.62 80.43
CA PRO A 12 -63.48 42.86 81.48
C PRO A 12 -64.08 42.68 82.88
N PRO A 13 -63.31 42.14 83.85
CA PRO A 13 -63.71 42.07 85.24
C PRO A 13 -63.61 43.45 85.89
N LEU A 14 -64.75 44.14 85.97
CA LEU A 14 -64.84 45.46 86.60
C LEU A 14 -65.15 45.32 88.09
N ARG A 15 -64.32 45.92 88.95
CA ARG A 15 -64.54 45.95 90.41
C ARG A 15 -65.85 46.64 90.81
N SER A 16 -66.39 47.48 89.93
CA SER A 16 -67.70 48.13 90.10
C SER A 16 -68.89 47.17 90.04
N ASN A 17 -68.71 45.95 89.51
CA ASN A 17 -69.79 44.98 89.31
C ASN A 17 -69.49 43.68 90.10
N PRO A 18 -69.58 43.70 91.44
CA PRO A 18 -69.11 42.63 92.30
C PRO A 18 -69.79 41.28 92.01
N GLU A 19 -71.08 41.29 91.65
CA GLU A 19 -71.86 40.09 91.32
C GLU A 19 -71.30 39.32 90.10
N THR A 20 -70.62 40.00 89.18
CA THR A 20 -70.09 39.40 87.94
C THR A 20 -68.57 39.34 87.89
N PHE A 21 -67.89 39.92 88.88
CA PHE A 21 -66.43 40.07 88.88
C PHE A 21 -65.72 38.72 88.86
N SER A 22 -66.12 37.78 89.73
CA SER A 22 -65.49 36.45 89.84
C SER A 22 -65.62 35.67 88.53
N ALA A 23 -66.83 35.58 87.96
CA ALA A 23 -67.08 34.88 86.72
C ALA A 23 -66.33 35.50 85.52
N ARG A 24 -66.25 36.84 85.46
CA ARG A 24 -65.48 37.55 84.41
C ARG A 24 -63.98 37.41 84.58
N MET A 25 -63.49 37.34 85.81
CA MET A 25 -62.08 37.11 86.10
C MET A 25 -61.66 35.71 85.67
N GLU A 26 -62.46 34.70 85.99
CA GLU A 26 -62.25 33.32 85.55
C GLU A 26 -62.28 33.20 84.01
N ALA A 27 -63.28 33.80 83.35
CA ALA A 27 -63.35 33.83 81.89
C ALA A 27 -62.12 34.53 81.27
N SER A 28 -61.63 35.62 81.87
CA SER A 28 -60.44 36.34 81.41
C SER A 28 -59.16 35.52 81.58
N LEU A 29 -59.03 34.76 82.67
CA LEU A 29 -57.90 33.84 82.87
C LEU A 29 -57.93 32.70 81.85
N LEU A 30 -59.10 32.12 81.60
CA LEU A 30 -59.25 31.03 80.63
C LEU A 30 -59.00 31.51 79.20
N PHE A 31 -59.39 32.75 78.87
CA PHE A 31 -59.11 33.38 77.58
C PHE A 31 -57.61 33.41 77.26
N TRP A 32 -56.75 33.74 78.21
CA TRP A 32 -55.29 33.80 77.95
C TRP A 32 -54.72 32.44 77.56
N LYS A 33 -55.22 31.36 78.16
CA LYS A 33 -54.86 30.00 77.76
C LYS A 33 -55.31 29.71 76.33
N THR A 34 -56.58 29.94 76.02
CA THR A 34 -57.13 29.73 74.67
C THR A 34 -56.46 30.62 73.62
N PHE A 35 -56.04 31.83 74.00
CA PHE A 35 -55.31 32.74 73.13
C PHE A 35 -53.90 32.25 72.83
N ALA A 36 -53.19 31.68 73.81
CA ALA A 36 -51.89 31.06 73.58
C ALA A 36 -52.00 29.85 72.63
N GLU A 37 -52.98 28.98 72.83
CA GLU A 37 -53.28 27.84 71.94
C GLU A 37 -53.62 28.30 70.51
N TYR A 38 -54.36 29.42 70.38
CA TYR A 38 -54.65 30.03 69.08
C TYR A 38 -53.39 30.55 68.36
N LEU A 39 -52.45 31.17 69.08
CA LEU A 39 -51.22 31.68 68.50
C LEU A 39 -50.30 30.54 68.01
N ASP A 40 -50.23 29.44 68.77
CA ASP A 40 -49.49 28.24 68.40
C ASP A 40 -50.05 27.62 67.11
N ALA A 41 -51.37 27.38 67.06
CA ALA A 41 -52.04 26.88 65.87
C ALA A 41 -51.93 27.83 64.65
N LEU A 42 -51.82 29.14 64.89
CA LEU A 42 -51.59 30.12 63.81
C LEU A 42 -50.16 30.02 63.25
N GLY A 43 -49.18 29.73 64.10
CA GLY A 43 -47.80 29.41 63.70
C GLY A 43 -47.76 28.18 62.80
N ASP A 44 -48.31 27.07 63.25
CA ASP A 44 -48.40 25.82 62.47
C ASP A 44 -49.09 26.03 61.11
N HIS A 45 -50.17 26.82 61.09
CA HIS A 45 -50.86 27.15 59.85
C HIS A 45 -49.97 27.96 58.89
N ALA A 46 -49.20 28.93 59.40
CA ALA A 46 -48.31 29.74 58.58
C ALA A 46 -47.15 28.92 57.99
N GLU A 47 -46.54 28.04 58.80
CA GLU A 47 -45.50 27.11 58.33
C GLU A 47 -46.05 26.18 57.24
N ALA A 48 -47.23 25.58 57.45
CA ALA A 48 -47.85 24.72 56.45
C ALA A 48 -48.18 25.45 55.12
N GLN A 49 -48.56 26.75 55.17
CA GLN A 49 -48.77 27.55 53.97
C GLN A 49 -47.45 27.90 53.26
N ALA A 50 -46.39 28.15 54.03
CA ALA A 50 -45.06 28.41 53.48
C ALA A 50 -44.50 27.17 52.76
N ASP A 51 -44.62 25.99 53.38
CA ASP A 51 -44.22 24.72 52.76
C ASP A 51 -45.01 24.41 51.49
N ALA A 52 -46.32 24.65 51.50
CA ALA A 52 -47.15 24.47 50.31
C ALA A 52 -46.75 25.43 49.17
N ALA A 53 -46.43 26.68 49.48
CA ALA A 53 -45.96 27.66 48.50
C ALA A 53 -44.58 27.28 47.94
N LEU A 54 -43.66 26.80 48.79
CA LEU A 54 -42.35 26.32 48.38
C LEU A 54 -42.48 25.08 47.49
N ALA A 55 -43.28 24.09 47.89
CA ALA A 55 -43.52 22.88 47.09
C ALA A 55 -44.14 23.22 45.73
N ALA A 56 -45.08 24.17 45.66
CA ALA A 56 -45.64 24.66 44.40
C ALA A 56 -44.57 25.34 43.52
N ALA A 57 -43.68 26.14 44.10
CA ALA A 57 -42.58 26.78 43.38
C ALA A 57 -41.57 25.76 42.84
N LEU A 58 -41.21 24.73 43.63
CA LEU A 58 -40.34 23.65 43.17
C LEU A 58 -41.01 22.78 42.10
N ALA A 59 -42.29 22.44 42.24
CA ALA A 59 -43.03 21.68 41.24
C ALA A 59 -43.13 22.44 39.91
N ALA A 60 -43.33 23.77 39.96
CA ALA A 60 -43.27 24.63 38.77
C ALA A 60 -41.85 24.69 38.15
N GLY A 61 -40.80 24.44 38.93
CA GLY A 61 -39.39 24.45 38.50
C GLY A 61 -38.82 23.08 38.08
N ALA A 62 -39.51 21.97 38.32
CA ALA A 62 -38.97 20.61 38.17
C ALA A 62 -38.76 20.14 36.70
N GLY A 63 -39.06 20.97 35.70
CA GLY A 63 -38.88 20.63 34.28
C GLY A 63 -37.78 21.40 33.53
N THR A 64 -37.21 22.46 34.11
CA THR A 64 -36.16 23.25 33.45
C THR A 64 -35.26 23.87 34.51
N GLY A 65 -34.00 23.43 34.59
CA GLY A 65 -33.00 23.99 35.49
C GLY A 65 -33.00 25.52 35.45
N LEU A 66 -32.88 26.16 36.62
CA LEU A 66 -32.78 27.61 36.80
C LEU A 66 -33.63 28.40 35.79
N ALA A 67 -34.92 28.54 36.04
CA ALA A 67 -35.84 29.26 35.15
C ALA A 67 -35.47 30.75 35.05
N LEU A 68 -34.45 31.06 34.24
CA LEU A 68 -34.11 32.38 33.71
C LEU A 68 -35.11 32.80 32.63
N LYS A 69 -36.40 32.47 32.80
CA LYS A 69 -37.47 33.01 31.98
C LYS A 69 -37.78 34.41 32.51
N GLY A 70 -36.91 35.36 32.18
CA GLY A 70 -37.23 36.78 32.33
C GLY A 70 -38.48 37.11 31.53
N ASN A 71 -39.21 38.14 31.98
CA ASN A 71 -40.42 38.67 31.35
C ASN A 71 -40.24 38.81 29.82
N GLY A 72 -40.92 37.97 29.04
CA GLY A 72 -40.84 37.96 27.57
C GLY A 72 -39.69 37.17 26.93
N GLY A 73 -39.09 36.19 27.63
CA GLY A 73 -38.02 35.34 27.08
C GLY A 73 -36.65 36.04 27.01
N LYS A 74 -36.42 37.00 27.90
CA LYS A 74 -35.14 37.72 28.03
C LYS A 74 -34.21 36.97 28.98
N LEU A 75 -32.92 36.93 28.65
CA LEU A 75 -31.87 36.43 29.53
C LEU A 75 -31.42 37.55 30.47
N MET A 76 -31.10 37.24 31.72
CA MET A 76 -30.44 38.18 32.64
C MET A 76 -28.93 38.03 32.52
N ALA A 77 -28.21 39.14 32.37
CA ALA A 77 -26.76 39.16 32.57
C ALA A 77 -26.36 40.39 33.39
N VAL A 78 -25.10 40.44 33.82
CA VAL A 78 -24.52 41.61 34.46
C VAL A 78 -24.25 42.66 33.38
N ASN A 79 -24.58 43.92 33.65
CA ASN A 79 -24.32 45.02 32.72
C ASN A 79 -22.82 45.15 32.42
N ALA A 80 -22.47 45.81 31.32
CA ALA A 80 -21.08 45.98 30.89
C ALA A 80 -20.16 46.64 31.93
N GLY A 81 -20.75 47.40 32.88
CA GLY A 81 -20.04 48.02 34.00
C GLY A 81 -19.91 47.16 35.26
N ALA A 82 -20.35 45.89 35.25
CA ALA A 82 -20.31 44.98 36.41
C ALA A 82 -21.02 45.48 37.68
N THR A 83 -21.99 46.39 37.55
CA THR A 83 -22.62 47.13 38.67
C THR A 83 -24.07 46.74 38.91
N ALA A 84 -24.74 46.12 37.93
CA ALA A 84 -26.15 45.74 38.03
C ALA A 84 -26.47 44.54 37.13
N LEU A 85 -27.58 43.86 37.42
CA LEU A 85 -28.17 42.87 36.51
C LEU A 85 -29.12 43.59 35.54
N GLU A 86 -29.02 43.27 34.25
CA GLU A 86 -29.89 43.78 33.20
C GLU A 86 -30.53 42.64 32.40
N PHE A 87 -31.73 42.87 31.88
CA PHE A 87 -32.37 41.95 30.94
C PHE A 87 -31.86 42.21 29.53
N LEU A 88 -31.10 41.28 28.98
CA LEU A 88 -30.75 41.33 27.57
C LEU A 88 -32.00 40.99 26.77
N THR A 89 -32.52 41.99 26.06
CA THR A 89 -33.16 41.71 24.78
C THR A 89 -32.13 40.99 23.95
N ALA A 90 -32.43 39.75 23.52
CA ALA A 90 -31.66 39.06 22.51
C ALA A 90 -31.72 39.89 21.22
N SER A 91 -30.89 40.93 21.13
CA SER A 91 -30.84 41.87 20.03
C SER A 91 -30.14 41.17 18.88
N GLY A 92 -30.92 40.82 17.85
CA GLY A 92 -30.46 40.53 16.50
C GLY A 92 -29.65 39.25 16.34
N ALA A 93 -28.42 39.21 16.84
CA ALA A 93 -27.42 38.22 16.44
C ALA A 93 -27.73 36.80 16.94
N GLY A 94 -27.99 36.62 18.25
CA GLY A 94 -28.24 35.29 18.82
C GLY A 94 -29.57 34.67 18.39
N LYS A 95 -30.61 35.51 18.21
CA LYS A 95 -31.94 35.06 17.76
C LYS A 95 -31.98 34.80 16.24
N ALA A 96 -31.24 35.59 15.44
CA ALA A 96 -31.15 35.37 14.00
C ALA A 96 -30.38 34.09 13.66
N ILE A 97 -29.35 33.72 14.43
CA ILE A 97 -28.60 32.48 14.19
C ILE A 97 -29.50 31.26 14.44
N LEU A 98 -30.35 31.26 15.47
CA LEU A 98 -31.28 30.16 15.71
C LEU A 98 -32.53 30.19 14.80
N ALA A 99 -32.98 31.36 14.36
CA ALA A 99 -34.17 31.50 13.51
C ALA A 99 -33.87 31.30 12.01
N ASN A 100 -32.66 31.60 11.54
CA ASN A 100 -32.26 31.44 10.14
C ASN A 100 -31.46 30.16 9.88
N ALA A 101 -31.03 29.44 10.92
CA ALA A 101 -30.46 28.12 10.72
C ALA A 101 -31.59 27.15 10.34
N SER A 102 -31.46 26.51 9.18
CA SER A 102 -32.33 25.39 8.83
C SER A 102 -32.19 24.29 9.87
N ALA A 103 -33.20 23.41 9.96
CA ALA A 103 -33.12 22.23 10.82
C ALA A 103 -31.83 21.41 10.58
N ALA A 104 -31.36 21.37 9.31
CA ALA A 104 -30.08 20.76 8.94
C ALA A 104 -28.87 21.51 9.51
N GLY A 105 -28.86 22.86 9.47
CA GLY A 105 -27.78 23.67 10.04
C GLY A 105 -27.64 23.52 11.56
N LEU A 106 -28.77 23.46 12.28
CA LEU A 106 -28.79 23.22 13.73
C LEU A 106 -28.34 21.80 14.08
N ALA A 107 -28.71 20.80 13.28
CA ALA A 107 -28.29 19.41 13.47
C ALA A 107 -26.77 19.21 13.23
N LEU A 108 -26.18 19.96 12.30
CA LEU A 108 -24.71 19.97 12.11
C LEU A 108 -23.98 20.66 13.26
N ALA A 109 -24.53 21.75 13.81
CA ALA A 109 -23.89 22.53 14.87
C ALA A 109 -24.00 21.89 16.27
N SER A 110 -25.04 21.08 16.51
CA SER A 110 -25.34 20.51 17.83
C SER A 110 -24.64 19.18 18.12
N ASP A 111 -23.94 18.59 17.14
CA ASP A 111 -23.26 17.27 17.16
C ASP A 111 -24.14 16.05 17.50
N ALA A 112 -25.32 16.27 18.08
CA ALA A 112 -26.29 15.25 18.48
C ALA A 112 -26.77 14.37 17.32
N ASP A 113 -26.60 14.83 16.08
CA ASP A 113 -26.99 14.08 14.88
C ASP A 113 -26.05 14.27 13.68
N ALA A 114 -24.78 14.61 13.95
CA ALA A 114 -23.79 14.85 12.90
C ALA A 114 -23.60 13.64 11.97
N ALA A 115 -23.81 12.41 12.47
CA ALA A 115 -23.76 11.19 11.68
C ALA A 115 -24.91 11.04 10.67
N ALA A 116 -26.14 11.35 11.06
CA ALA A 116 -27.29 11.31 10.14
C ALA A 116 -27.19 12.41 9.08
N GLN A 117 -26.76 13.61 9.47
CA GLN A 117 -26.61 14.73 8.53
C GLN A 117 -25.50 14.53 7.49
N ARG A 118 -24.39 13.85 7.84
CA ARG A 118 -23.37 13.45 6.85
C ARG A 118 -23.95 12.58 5.73
N THR A 119 -24.90 11.70 6.06
CA THR A 119 -25.61 10.89 5.08
C THR A 119 -26.52 11.74 4.19
N THR A 120 -27.28 12.67 4.77
CA THR A 120 -28.18 13.58 4.04
C THR A 120 -27.43 14.52 3.09
N LEU A 121 -26.24 14.98 3.46
CA LEU A 121 -25.38 15.82 2.59
C LEU A 121 -24.63 15.02 1.52
N GLY A 122 -24.80 13.68 1.46
CA GLY A 122 -24.06 12.82 0.55
C GLY A 122 -22.56 12.73 0.85
N LEU A 123 -22.13 13.18 2.03
CA LEU A 123 -20.74 13.13 2.48
C LEU A 123 -20.34 11.73 2.98
N GLY A 124 -21.34 10.88 3.25
CA GLY A 124 -21.16 9.48 3.61
C GLY A 124 -20.33 9.25 4.88
N THR A 125 -19.87 8.02 5.08
CA THR A 125 -18.76 7.72 6.00
C THR A 125 -17.44 7.84 5.24
N VAL A 126 -16.29 7.93 5.93
CA VAL A 126 -14.96 7.83 5.27
C VAL A 126 -14.87 6.57 4.38
N THR A 127 -15.61 5.52 4.74
CA THR A 127 -15.77 4.28 3.96
C THR A 127 -16.60 4.46 2.68
N ALA A 128 -17.57 5.37 2.66
CA ALA A 128 -18.40 5.66 1.48
C ALA A 128 -17.74 6.63 0.50
N LEU A 129 -16.80 7.48 0.96
CA LEU A 129 -15.97 8.31 0.08
C LEU A 129 -14.92 7.46 -0.69
N ALA A 130 -14.67 6.24 -0.22
CA ALA A 130 -14.11 5.19 -1.05
C ALA A 130 -15.25 4.57 -1.86
N GLU A 131 -15.72 5.27 -2.90
CA GLU A 131 -16.38 4.56 -4.01
C GLU A 131 -15.34 3.55 -4.51
N ALA A 132 -15.47 2.30 -4.07
CA ALA A 132 -14.69 1.20 -4.62
C ALA A 132 -15.11 1.14 -6.08
N VAL A 133 -14.28 1.71 -6.96
CA VAL A 133 -14.53 1.69 -8.39
C VAL A 133 -14.78 0.24 -8.77
N THR A 134 -15.97 -0.06 -9.28
CA THR A 134 -16.36 -1.42 -9.66
C THR A 134 -15.95 -1.74 -11.10
N ASP A 135 -15.65 -0.72 -11.90
CA ASP A 135 -15.10 -0.84 -13.24
C ASP A 135 -14.21 0.37 -13.57
N LEU A 136 -12.92 0.14 -13.82
CA LEU A 136 -11.98 1.21 -14.20
C LEU A 136 -12.36 1.88 -15.53
N SER A 137 -13.04 1.17 -16.43
CA SER A 137 -13.48 1.71 -17.73
C SER A 137 -14.69 2.63 -17.63
N ALA A 138 -15.43 2.56 -16.50
CA ALA A 138 -16.64 3.34 -16.25
C ALA A 138 -16.37 4.68 -15.53
N ILE A 139 -15.12 4.96 -15.13
CA ILE A 139 -14.75 6.28 -14.61
C ILE A 139 -15.02 7.32 -15.70
N THR A 140 -15.74 8.40 -15.38
CA THR A 140 -16.16 9.44 -16.35
C THR A 140 -15.54 10.80 -16.09
N ARG A 141 -14.74 10.93 -15.03
CA ARG A 141 -14.13 12.20 -14.60
C ARG A 141 -12.66 12.02 -14.31
N SER A 142 -11.90 13.09 -14.56
CA SER A 142 -10.48 13.14 -14.19
C SER A 142 -10.34 13.14 -12.67
N GLY A 143 -9.37 12.40 -12.16
CA GLY A 143 -9.10 12.34 -10.72
C GLY A 143 -8.43 11.05 -10.27
N TRP A 144 -8.28 10.96 -8.95
CA TRP A 144 -7.69 9.82 -8.26
C TRP A 144 -8.77 8.94 -7.66
N ASN A 145 -8.68 7.64 -7.90
CA ASN A 145 -9.57 6.66 -7.30
C ASN A 145 -8.77 5.49 -6.72
N ARG A 146 -9.33 4.85 -5.69
CA ARG A 146 -8.82 3.59 -5.14
C ARG A 146 -9.69 2.44 -5.62
N PHE A 147 -9.10 1.26 -5.78
CA PHE A 147 -9.85 0.07 -6.19
C PHE A 147 -9.27 -1.19 -5.54
N ALA A 148 -10.09 -2.23 -5.48
CA ALA A 148 -9.70 -3.57 -5.04
C ALA A 148 -9.85 -4.51 -6.24
N ALA A 149 -8.75 -5.02 -6.77
CA ALA A 149 -8.72 -5.71 -8.07
C ALA A 149 -9.65 -6.92 -8.16
N ALA A 150 -9.79 -7.67 -7.07
CA ALA A 150 -10.70 -8.81 -7.00
C ALA A 150 -12.20 -8.42 -7.15
N GLN A 151 -12.54 -7.14 -6.99
CA GLN A 151 -13.91 -6.62 -7.01
C GLN A 151 -14.12 -5.58 -8.13
N THR A 152 -13.10 -5.30 -8.94
CA THR A 152 -13.12 -4.25 -9.96
C THR A 152 -12.88 -4.85 -11.34
N ALA A 153 -13.78 -4.59 -12.27
CA ALA A 153 -13.61 -4.96 -13.67
C ALA A 153 -12.54 -4.10 -14.37
N ASN A 154 -11.97 -4.64 -15.44
CA ASN A 154 -11.00 -3.97 -16.30
C ASN A 154 -9.72 -3.51 -15.59
N THR A 155 -9.33 -4.20 -14.52
CA THR A 155 -8.04 -4.00 -13.86
C THR A 155 -6.90 -4.66 -14.63
N PRO A 156 -5.66 -4.13 -14.53
CA PRO A 156 -4.50 -4.72 -15.18
C PRO A 156 -3.99 -6.00 -14.50
N PHE A 157 -4.54 -6.37 -13.35
CA PHE A 157 -4.12 -7.51 -12.52
C PHE A 157 -5.32 -8.07 -11.75
N ALA A 158 -5.25 -9.34 -11.35
CA ALA A 158 -6.39 -10.10 -10.82
C ALA A 158 -6.59 -9.97 -9.30
N THR A 159 -5.53 -9.77 -8.53
CA THR A 159 -5.53 -9.78 -7.06
C THR A 159 -4.93 -8.49 -6.51
N GLY A 160 -5.37 -8.07 -5.32
CA GLY A 160 -4.79 -6.91 -4.63
C GLY A 160 -5.64 -5.65 -4.60
N ALA A 161 -4.98 -4.54 -4.27
CA ALA A 161 -5.57 -3.20 -4.31
C ALA A 161 -4.68 -2.26 -5.11
N GLY A 162 -5.21 -1.13 -5.54
CA GLY A 162 -4.44 -0.15 -6.27
C GLY A 162 -5.02 1.24 -6.23
N MET A 163 -4.27 2.16 -6.82
CA MET A 163 -4.71 3.52 -7.11
C MET A 163 -4.71 3.73 -8.62
N VAL A 164 -5.71 4.45 -9.12
CA VAL A 164 -5.79 4.87 -10.52
C VAL A 164 -5.89 6.39 -10.60
N LEU A 165 -5.06 6.98 -11.45
CA LEU A 165 -5.23 8.34 -11.94
C LEU A 165 -5.88 8.27 -13.32
N THR A 166 -7.03 8.91 -13.48
CA THR A 166 -7.67 9.09 -14.78
C THR A 166 -7.56 10.54 -15.21
N ILE A 167 -7.18 10.78 -16.46
CA ILE A 167 -7.13 12.12 -17.05
C ILE A 167 -7.93 12.06 -18.35
N PHE A 168 -9.08 12.72 -18.38
CA PHE A 168 -9.85 12.97 -19.60
C PHE A 168 -9.31 14.21 -20.30
N TYR A 169 -8.99 14.07 -21.58
CA TYR A 169 -8.66 15.19 -22.45
C TYR A 169 -9.94 15.79 -23.06
N ASP A 170 -10.88 14.91 -23.42
CA ASP A 170 -12.22 15.24 -23.90
C ASP A 170 -13.22 14.10 -23.59
N GLY A 171 -14.44 14.14 -24.13
CA GLY A 171 -15.46 13.10 -23.89
C GLY A 171 -15.14 11.71 -24.49
N SER A 172 -14.19 11.64 -25.41
CA SER A 172 -13.81 10.45 -26.20
C SER A 172 -12.39 9.94 -25.92
N ALA A 173 -11.51 10.79 -25.38
CA ALA A 173 -10.10 10.52 -25.16
C ALA A 173 -9.70 10.69 -23.69
N ALA A 174 -8.99 9.70 -23.17
CA ALA A 174 -8.52 9.69 -21.79
C ALA A 174 -7.25 8.83 -21.65
N VAL A 175 -6.53 9.02 -20.55
CA VAL A 175 -5.45 8.13 -20.12
C VAL A 175 -5.70 7.68 -18.69
N GLN A 176 -5.30 6.44 -18.40
CA GLN A 176 -5.29 5.89 -17.05
C GLN A 176 -3.91 5.39 -16.68
N LEU A 177 -3.46 5.78 -15.50
CA LEU A 177 -2.25 5.27 -14.86
C LEU A 177 -2.66 4.55 -13.57
N VAL A 178 -2.19 3.33 -13.40
CA VAL A 178 -2.49 2.48 -12.25
C VAL A 178 -1.20 2.17 -11.50
N TRP A 179 -1.25 2.29 -10.17
CA TRP A 179 -0.24 1.79 -9.24
C TRP A 179 -0.84 0.66 -8.41
N GLY A 180 -0.32 -0.55 -8.61
CA GLY A 180 -0.76 -1.74 -7.89
C GLY A 180 -0.02 -1.87 -6.57
N HIS A 181 -0.77 -2.18 -5.52
CA HIS A 181 -0.25 -2.54 -4.22
C HIS A 181 -0.66 -3.98 -3.90
N ASN A 182 0.24 -4.92 -4.18
CA ASN A 182 0.12 -6.30 -3.72
C ASN A 182 1.11 -6.55 -2.60
N LYS A 183 0.60 -6.85 -1.40
CA LYS A 183 1.44 -7.31 -0.29
C LYS A 183 1.86 -8.76 -0.56
N GLY A 184 3.00 -8.96 -1.21
CA GLY A 184 3.67 -10.27 -1.28
C GLY A 184 3.89 -10.88 -2.66
N GLU A 185 3.48 -10.23 -3.75
CA GLU A 185 3.70 -10.73 -5.12
C GLU A 185 4.52 -9.75 -5.97
N SER A 186 5.18 -10.28 -7.00
CA SER A 186 5.91 -9.56 -8.06
C SER A 186 5.04 -8.64 -8.93
N ASP A 187 3.77 -8.46 -8.58
CA ASP A 187 2.79 -7.64 -9.30
C ASP A 187 2.51 -6.30 -8.60
N THR A 188 3.48 -5.77 -7.85
CA THR A 188 3.55 -4.33 -7.56
C THR A 188 4.05 -3.60 -8.80
N GLY A 189 3.18 -3.46 -9.80
CA GLY A 189 3.50 -2.83 -11.07
C GLY A 189 2.95 -1.41 -11.19
N GLN A 190 3.39 -0.73 -12.24
CA GLN A 190 2.71 0.45 -12.77
C GLN A 190 2.15 0.08 -14.14
N TRP A 191 0.94 0.53 -14.47
CA TRP A 191 0.33 0.26 -15.77
C TRP A 191 -0.25 1.53 -16.36
N ILE A 192 -0.27 1.58 -17.69
CA ILE A 192 -0.89 2.65 -18.45
C ILE A 192 -1.80 2.08 -19.53
N ARG A 193 -2.94 2.73 -19.76
CA ARG A 193 -3.76 2.53 -20.96
C ARG A 193 -4.36 3.84 -21.42
N TRP A 194 -4.80 3.88 -22.67
CA TRP A 194 -5.45 5.03 -23.27
C TRP A 194 -6.85 4.67 -23.78
N ARG A 195 -7.73 5.66 -23.77
CA ARG A 195 -9.03 5.64 -24.44
C ARG A 195 -8.93 6.52 -25.68
N ALA A 196 -9.35 6.00 -26.82
CA ALA A 196 -9.43 6.75 -28.07
C ALA A 196 -10.77 6.44 -28.74
N SER A 197 -11.46 7.47 -29.25
CA SER A 197 -12.77 7.32 -29.89
C SER A 197 -13.76 6.52 -29.02
N SER A 198 -13.78 6.81 -27.73
CA SER A 198 -14.61 6.16 -26.72
C SER A 198 -14.27 4.68 -26.40
N ALA A 199 -13.26 4.09 -27.03
CA ALA A 199 -12.81 2.71 -26.78
C ALA A 199 -11.51 2.67 -25.98
N TRP A 200 -11.43 1.76 -24.99
CA TRP A 200 -10.22 1.54 -24.20
C TRP A 200 -9.27 0.58 -24.90
N GLY A 201 -7.98 0.94 -24.94
CA GLY A 201 -6.90 0.05 -25.33
C GLY A 201 -6.54 -0.95 -24.24
N GLY A 202 -5.66 -1.90 -24.59
CA GLY A 202 -5.07 -2.82 -23.63
C GLY A 202 -4.15 -2.12 -22.62
N TRP A 203 -3.93 -2.77 -21.48
CA TRP A 203 -2.98 -2.30 -20.48
C TRP A 203 -1.54 -2.58 -20.90
N VAL A 204 -0.66 -1.59 -20.71
CA VAL A 204 0.78 -1.70 -20.86
C VAL A 204 1.41 -1.65 -19.47
N ARG A 205 2.17 -2.69 -19.09
CA ARG A 205 2.95 -2.73 -17.85
C ARG A 205 4.24 -1.92 -18.02
N LEU A 206 4.54 -1.08 -17.04
CA LEU A 206 5.81 -0.36 -16.92
C LEU A 206 6.69 -1.14 -15.93
N TYR A 207 7.91 -1.47 -16.35
CA TYR A 207 8.89 -2.14 -15.51
C TYR A 207 9.70 -1.09 -14.75
N GLY A 208 9.69 -1.18 -13.43
CA GLY A 208 10.21 -0.13 -12.55
C GLY A 208 11.46 -0.50 -11.78
N SER A 209 11.87 -1.77 -11.80
CA SER A 209 13.03 -2.26 -11.06
C SER A 209 14.07 -2.90 -11.97
N ASP A 210 15.35 -2.79 -11.58
CA ASP A 210 16.46 -3.48 -12.25
C ASP A 210 16.21 -4.99 -12.31
N SER A 211 15.62 -5.59 -11.28
CA SER A 211 15.26 -7.02 -11.28
C SER A 211 14.24 -7.38 -12.37
N GLU A 212 13.23 -6.54 -12.61
CA GLU A 212 12.26 -6.76 -13.68
C GLU A 212 12.89 -6.56 -15.06
N ILE A 213 13.72 -5.51 -15.19
CA ILE A 213 14.41 -5.20 -16.45
C ILE A 213 15.44 -6.28 -16.78
N LEU A 214 16.21 -6.78 -15.81
CA LEU A 214 17.17 -7.88 -15.99
C LEU A 214 16.50 -9.23 -16.27
N GLY A 215 15.27 -9.41 -15.79
CA GLY A 215 14.43 -10.54 -16.19
C GLY A 215 14.02 -10.47 -17.66
N LEU A 216 13.76 -9.25 -18.18
CA LEU A 216 13.39 -9.01 -19.57
C LEU A 216 14.62 -9.03 -20.51
N VAL A 217 15.67 -8.31 -20.11
CA VAL A 217 17.00 -8.23 -20.71
C VAL A 217 17.82 -9.36 -20.12
N ARG A 218 17.47 -10.58 -20.53
CA ARG A 218 18.00 -11.86 -20.04
C ARG A 218 19.48 -11.74 -19.65
N THR A 219 19.77 -11.82 -18.35
CA THR A 219 21.13 -11.70 -17.84
C THR A 219 21.98 -12.84 -18.41
N PRO A 220 23.10 -12.56 -19.11
CA PRO A 220 23.95 -13.61 -19.66
C PRO A 220 24.45 -14.50 -18.53
N GLY A 221 24.18 -15.81 -18.61
CA GLY A 221 24.80 -16.78 -17.72
C GLY A 221 26.30 -16.75 -17.93
N VAL A 222 27.07 -16.42 -16.88
CA VAL A 222 28.54 -16.42 -16.92
C VAL A 222 29.05 -17.59 -16.08
N ALA A 223 29.65 -18.57 -16.72
CA ALA A 223 30.44 -19.60 -16.05
C ALA A 223 31.93 -19.33 -16.29
N ALA A 224 32.78 -19.49 -15.28
CA ALA A 224 34.22 -19.32 -15.40
C ALA A 224 34.97 -20.44 -14.66
N ALA A 225 36.11 -20.86 -15.22
CA ALA A 225 37.00 -21.86 -14.64
C ALA A 225 38.47 -21.50 -14.88
N THR A 226 39.33 -21.72 -13.88
CA THR A 226 40.79 -21.71 -14.04
C THR A 226 41.25 -23.03 -14.63
N THR A 227 42.12 -23.00 -15.64
CA THR A 227 42.45 -24.19 -16.42
C THR A 227 43.62 -24.97 -15.80
N SER A 228 43.31 -26.09 -15.13
CA SER A 228 44.32 -27.07 -14.70
C SER A 228 43.82 -28.49 -14.98
N GLY A 229 44.74 -29.44 -15.17
CA GLY A 229 44.40 -30.85 -15.40
C GLY A 229 44.21 -31.22 -16.88
N THR A 230 43.23 -32.08 -17.18
CA THR A 230 43.08 -32.70 -18.51
C THR A 230 41.86 -32.23 -19.30
N ALA A 231 40.80 -31.82 -18.60
CA ALA A 231 39.61 -31.21 -19.15
C ALA A 231 38.89 -30.44 -18.04
N PHE A 232 38.05 -29.48 -18.42
CA PHE A 232 37.16 -28.80 -17.49
C PHE A 232 35.86 -28.41 -18.20
N ASP A 233 34.77 -28.45 -17.42
CA ASP A 233 33.41 -28.26 -17.88
C ASP A 233 32.86 -26.93 -17.40
N LEU A 234 32.20 -26.21 -18.30
CA LEU A 234 31.43 -25.01 -18.00
C LEU A 234 29.95 -25.34 -18.19
N ALA A 235 29.17 -25.13 -17.13
CA ALA A 235 27.72 -25.18 -17.21
C ALA A 235 27.22 -23.96 -18.00
N VAL A 236 26.31 -24.19 -18.94
CA VAL A 236 25.70 -23.15 -19.76
C VAL A 236 24.18 -23.24 -19.65
N ALA A 237 23.49 -22.11 -19.77
CA ALA A 237 22.05 -22.05 -19.64
C ALA A 237 21.37 -22.96 -20.69
N ALA A 238 20.34 -23.69 -20.26
CA ALA A 238 19.48 -24.45 -21.17
C ALA A 238 18.85 -23.52 -22.21
N ALA A 239 18.49 -24.08 -23.38
CA ALA A 239 17.94 -23.34 -24.52
C ALA A 239 18.80 -22.16 -25.03
N ALA A 240 20.11 -22.14 -24.75
CA ALA A 240 21.00 -21.12 -25.31
C ALA A 240 21.03 -21.23 -26.85
N THR A 241 20.71 -20.14 -27.54
CA THR A 241 20.78 -20.03 -29.00
C THR A 241 22.21 -19.76 -29.48
N GLU A 242 22.98 -19.09 -28.63
CA GLU A 242 24.39 -18.76 -28.85
C GLU A 242 25.18 -18.91 -27.54
N ILE A 243 26.33 -19.58 -27.63
CA ILE A 243 27.29 -19.71 -26.54
C ILE A 243 28.62 -19.13 -27.00
N ILE A 244 29.13 -18.18 -26.23
CA ILE A 244 30.43 -17.53 -26.45
C ILE A 244 31.38 -18.08 -25.40
N VAL A 245 32.53 -18.59 -25.83
CA VAL A 245 33.56 -19.16 -24.96
C VAL A 245 34.83 -18.37 -25.14
N ASP A 246 35.20 -17.60 -24.13
CA ASP A 246 36.43 -16.83 -24.10
C ASP A 246 37.53 -17.69 -23.47
N LEU A 247 38.65 -17.84 -24.19
CA LEU A 247 39.89 -18.39 -23.68
C LEU A 247 40.82 -17.22 -23.38
N ILE A 248 41.38 -17.20 -22.17
CA ILE A 248 42.32 -16.17 -21.71
C ILE A 248 43.60 -16.87 -21.30
N ASP A 249 44.64 -16.72 -22.12
CA ASP A 249 45.98 -17.26 -21.88
C ASP A 249 46.01 -18.78 -21.59
N VAL A 250 45.09 -19.53 -22.22
CA VAL A 250 44.96 -20.97 -22.00
C VAL A 250 46.14 -21.70 -22.66
N SER A 251 46.87 -22.47 -21.88
CA SER A 251 48.08 -23.17 -22.34
C SER A 251 48.09 -24.65 -21.98
N LEU A 252 48.89 -25.42 -22.73
CA LEU A 252 49.18 -26.83 -22.46
C LEU A 252 50.66 -27.03 -22.16
N SER A 253 50.99 -28.10 -21.45
CA SER A 253 52.38 -28.50 -21.16
C SER A 253 53.17 -28.99 -22.39
N GLY A 254 52.56 -29.05 -23.58
CA GLY A 254 53.18 -29.58 -24.79
C GLY A 254 52.40 -29.24 -26.07
N THR A 255 52.51 -30.10 -27.08
CA THR A 255 52.09 -29.85 -28.48
C THR A 255 50.69 -30.36 -28.85
N ASP A 256 49.89 -30.80 -27.88
CA ASP A 256 48.51 -31.23 -28.17
C ASP A 256 47.65 -30.06 -28.66
N ALA A 257 46.58 -30.36 -29.39
CA ALA A 257 45.56 -29.37 -29.68
C ALA A 257 44.64 -29.18 -28.48
N ILE A 258 44.29 -27.93 -28.16
CA ILE A 258 43.10 -27.62 -27.35
C ILE A 258 41.87 -27.94 -28.18
N LEU A 259 40.92 -28.67 -27.60
CA LEU A 259 39.66 -29.03 -28.23
C LEU A 259 38.51 -28.38 -27.46
N LEU A 260 37.57 -27.78 -28.20
CA LEU A 260 36.28 -27.36 -27.66
C LEU A 260 35.22 -28.39 -28.01
N GLN A 261 34.52 -28.87 -27.00
CA GLN A 261 33.42 -29.82 -27.11
C GLN A 261 32.16 -29.21 -26.49
N ILE A 262 31.01 -29.70 -26.93
CA ILE A 262 29.70 -29.40 -26.36
C ILE A 262 29.06 -30.66 -25.81
N GLY A 263 28.05 -30.48 -24.97
CA GLY A 263 27.34 -31.59 -24.35
C GLY A 263 26.05 -31.17 -23.66
N THR A 264 25.40 -32.17 -23.10
CA THR A 264 24.25 -32.04 -22.22
C THR A 264 24.71 -32.08 -20.76
N ALA A 265 23.75 -32.00 -19.83
CA ALA A 265 24.02 -32.19 -18.41
C ALA A 265 24.56 -33.61 -18.11
N ALA A 266 24.16 -34.61 -18.91
CA ALA A 266 24.51 -36.01 -18.70
C ALA A 266 25.84 -36.40 -19.35
N SER A 267 26.15 -35.88 -20.54
CA SER A 267 27.32 -36.33 -21.31
C SER A 267 27.92 -35.22 -22.18
N VAL A 268 29.16 -35.45 -22.64
CA VAL A 268 29.83 -34.59 -23.62
C VAL A 268 29.93 -35.36 -24.93
N TYR A 269 29.61 -34.70 -26.04
CA TYR A 269 29.86 -35.27 -27.37
C TYR A 269 31.38 -35.24 -27.60
N ALA A 270 32.01 -36.41 -27.51
CA ALA A 270 33.47 -36.57 -27.66
C ALA A 270 33.89 -37.04 -29.06
N ALA A 271 32.94 -37.18 -29.99
CA ALA A 271 33.15 -37.60 -31.37
C ALA A 271 32.09 -36.98 -32.29
N GLY A 272 32.26 -37.14 -33.62
CA GLY A 272 31.28 -36.70 -34.63
C GLY A 272 31.47 -35.28 -35.16
N TYR A 273 32.52 -34.58 -34.72
CA TYR A 273 32.83 -33.24 -35.20
C TYR A 273 33.44 -33.31 -36.60
N SER A 274 33.10 -32.33 -37.44
CA SER A 274 33.87 -31.98 -38.63
C SER A 274 34.70 -30.73 -38.31
N GLY A 275 35.73 -30.90 -37.47
CA GLY A 275 36.57 -29.83 -36.95
C GLY A 275 37.80 -29.59 -37.80
N ALA A 276 38.11 -28.32 -38.07
CA ALA A 276 39.33 -27.89 -38.76
C ALA A 276 39.86 -26.56 -38.19
N GLY A 277 41.18 -26.44 -38.08
CA GLY A 277 41.86 -25.23 -37.59
C GLY A 277 43.12 -24.93 -38.39
N ILE A 278 43.46 -23.64 -38.50
CA ILE A 278 44.65 -23.14 -39.18
C ILE A 278 45.29 -22.02 -38.36
N ALA A 279 46.62 -21.97 -38.36
CA ALA A 279 47.39 -20.86 -37.82
C ALA A 279 48.01 -20.03 -38.94
N LEU A 280 47.74 -18.72 -38.94
CA LEU A 280 48.13 -17.78 -39.98
C LEU A 280 49.48 -17.13 -39.63
N TRP A 281 50.59 -17.77 -39.95
CA TRP A 281 51.94 -17.17 -40.03
C TRP A 281 52.95 -18.24 -40.46
N THR A 282 52.82 -19.42 -39.89
CA THR A 282 53.52 -20.62 -40.37
C THR A 282 52.88 -21.09 -41.67
N ASN A 283 53.65 -21.75 -42.53
CA ASN A 283 53.17 -22.48 -43.71
C ASN A 283 52.32 -23.71 -43.27
N GLY A 284 51.33 -23.45 -42.43
CA GLY A 284 50.83 -24.33 -41.38
C GLY A 284 49.78 -25.28 -41.91
N ALA A 285 50.04 -26.58 -41.76
CA ALA A 285 49.09 -27.63 -42.02
C ALA A 285 47.80 -27.40 -41.22
N ALA A 286 46.66 -27.55 -41.88
CA ALA A 286 45.37 -27.56 -41.20
C ALA A 286 45.32 -28.75 -40.24
N SER A 287 44.92 -28.52 -38.99
CA SER A 287 44.60 -29.61 -38.07
C SER A 287 43.13 -29.97 -38.21
N THR A 288 42.82 -31.24 -38.38
CA THR A 288 41.45 -31.74 -38.33
C THR A 288 41.24 -32.53 -37.05
N SER A 289 40.01 -32.51 -36.53
CA SER A 289 39.63 -33.29 -35.37
C SER A 289 38.18 -33.74 -35.48
N VAL A 290 37.95 -35.01 -35.18
CA VAL A 290 36.61 -35.60 -35.02
C VAL A 290 36.15 -35.59 -33.57
N ALA A 291 37.05 -35.29 -32.64
CA ALA A 291 36.78 -35.33 -31.20
C ALA A 291 36.32 -33.98 -30.62
N GLY A 292 36.40 -32.89 -31.38
CA GLY A 292 36.01 -31.55 -30.96
C GLY A 292 36.48 -30.50 -31.96
N MET A 293 36.12 -29.23 -31.76
CA MET A 293 36.69 -28.14 -32.54
C MET A 293 38.15 -27.92 -32.11
N PRO A 294 39.15 -28.11 -33.00
CA PRO A 294 40.53 -27.79 -32.64
C PRO A 294 40.67 -26.28 -32.55
N ILE A 295 41.21 -25.78 -31.43
CA ILE A 295 41.53 -24.36 -31.21
C ILE A 295 42.97 -24.06 -31.61
N SER A 296 43.82 -25.07 -31.81
CA SER A 296 45.19 -24.88 -32.27
C SER A 296 45.64 -26.05 -33.16
N PRO A 297 46.44 -25.77 -34.21
CA PRO A 297 46.97 -26.83 -35.05
C PRO A 297 48.04 -27.67 -34.34
N SER A 298 47.92 -28.99 -34.48
CA SER A 298 48.65 -30.05 -33.79
C SER A 298 50.15 -30.16 -34.10
N SER A 299 50.75 -29.20 -34.82
CA SER A 299 52.10 -29.34 -35.38
C SER A 299 53.15 -28.39 -34.80
N GLY A 300 52.87 -27.66 -33.72
CA GLY A 300 53.91 -26.86 -33.07
C GLY A 300 53.68 -26.56 -31.60
N ASN A 301 54.75 -26.14 -30.93
CA ASN A 301 54.80 -25.81 -29.50
C ASN A 301 54.14 -24.45 -29.20
N TRP A 302 53.05 -24.14 -29.91
CA TRP A 302 52.36 -22.84 -29.87
C TRP A 302 51.36 -22.78 -28.72
N VAL A 303 50.72 -23.91 -28.42
CA VAL A 303 49.73 -24.02 -27.34
C VAL A 303 50.37 -23.86 -25.98
N SER A 304 51.64 -24.23 -25.84
CA SER A 304 52.40 -23.99 -24.61
C SER A 304 52.68 -22.52 -24.32
N ARG A 305 52.38 -21.62 -25.27
CA ARG A 305 52.65 -20.18 -25.16
C ARG A 305 51.43 -19.36 -24.72
N GLY A 306 50.27 -20.01 -24.55
CA GLY A 306 49.03 -19.36 -24.13
C GLY A 306 48.21 -18.84 -25.31
N VAL A 307 46.96 -19.29 -25.39
CA VAL A 307 45.98 -18.93 -26.42
C VAL A 307 44.94 -18.01 -25.80
N THR A 308 44.72 -16.85 -26.43
CA THR A 308 43.64 -15.93 -26.08
C THR A 308 42.74 -15.73 -27.28
N GLY A 309 41.43 -15.87 -27.11
CA GLY A 309 40.49 -15.73 -28.21
C GLY A 309 39.09 -16.11 -27.82
N GLN A 310 38.20 -16.08 -28.81
CA GLN A 310 36.78 -16.32 -28.61
C GLN A 310 36.29 -17.41 -29.55
N ALA A 311 35.63 -18.41 -28.98
CA ALA A 311 34.80 -19.35 -29.71
C ALA A 311 33.34 -18.90 -29.64
N ARG A 312 32.67 -19.01 -30.79
CA ARG A 312 31.25 -18.77 -30.94
C ARG A 312 30.59 -20.08 -31.37
N ILE A 313 29.60 -20.52 -30.60
CA ILE A 313 28.85 -21.75 -30.83
C ILE A 313 27.41 -21.32 -31.08
N VAL A 314 26.89 -21.65 -32.25
CA VAL A 314 25.52 -21.29 -32.65
C VAL A 314 24.79 -22.54 -33.08
N ARG A 315 23.54 -22.67 -32.63
CA ARG A 315 22.63 -23.68 -33.14
C ARG A 315 22.10 -23.20 -34.51
N ALA A 316 22.59 -23.79 -35.60
CA ALA A 316 22.22 -23.42 -36.96
C ALA A 316 20.89 -24.05 -37.40
N SER A 317 20.55 -25.21 -36.85
CA SER A 317 19.25 -25.87 -36.97
C SER A 317 18.98 -26.72 -35.72
N PRO A 318 17.79 -27.31 -35.53
CA PRO A 318 17.51 -28.17 -34.39
C PRO A 318 18.55 -29.29 -34.17
N THR A 319 19.18 -29.77 -35.25
CA THR A 319 20.12 -30.90 -35.24
C THR A 319 21.54 -30.53 -35.64
N LEU A 320 21.83 -29.27 -35.95
CA LEU A 320 23.16 -28.83 -36.40
C LEU A 320 23.69 -27.70 -35.53
N VAL A 321 24.89 -27.91 -34.99
CA VAL A 321 25.67 -26.90 -34.27
C VAL A 321 26.85 -26.48 -35.12
N MET A 322 27.07 -25.17 -35.20
CA MET A 322 28.24 -24.56 -35.83
C MET A 322 29.10 -23.89 -34.78
N MET A 323 30.41 -24.11 -34.88
CA MET A 323 31.40 -23.54 -33.98
C MET A 323 32.45 -22.82 -34.80
N THR A 324 32.86 -21.64 -34.37
CA THR A 324 33.97 -20.88 -34.95
C THR A 324 34.84 -20.33 -33.84
N PHE A 325 36.15 -20.33 -34.01
CA PHE A 325 37.09 -19.70 -33.09
C PHE A 325 38.01 -18.75 -33.84
N THR A 326 38.25 -17.59 -33.23
CA THR A 326 39.27 -16.64 -33.65
C THR A 326 40.08 -16.24 -32.41
N GLY A 327 41.40 -16.32 -32.52
CA GLY A 327 42.28 -15.99 -31.41
C GLY A 327 43.71 -15.72 -31.84
N ILE A 328 44.55 -15.48 -30.84
CA ILE A 328 45.97 -15.22 -30.99
C ILE A 328 46.74 -15.93 -29.87
N CYS A 329 47.92 -16.45 -30.19
CA CYS A 329 48.86 -16.87 -29.16
C CYS A 329 49.64 -15.66 -28.62
N ARG A 330 50.25 -15.78 -27.44
CA ARG A 330 51.09 -14.72 -26.85
C ARG A 330 52.18 -14.16 -27.79
N ASP A 331 52.64 -14.98 -28.72
CA ASP A 331 53.71 -14.63 -29.67
C ASP A 331 53.20 -14.00 -30.99
N GLY A 332 51.92 -13.67 -31.07
CA GLY A 332 51.33 -12.97 -32.22
C GLY A 332 50.78 -13.87 -33.33
N LEU A 333 50.82 -15.20 -33.17
CA LEU A 333 50.26 -16.15 -34.13
C LEU A 333 48.73 -16.11 -34.10
N ALA A 334 48.10 -15.72 -35.21
CA ALA A 334 46.64 -15.73 -35.33
C ALA A 334 46.10 -17.13 -35.63
N ILE A 335 45.00 -17.50 -35.00
CA ILE A 335 44.36 -18.80 -35.16
C ILE A 335 42.92 -18.63 -35.59
N LEU A 336 42.53 -19.40 -36.61
CA LEU A 336 41.16 -19.52 -37.08
C LEU A 336 40.75 -20.98 -37.02
N SER A 337 39.57 -21.26 -36.50
CA SER A 337 39.07 -22.63 -36.46
C SER A 337 37.57 -22.69 -36.63
N LYS A 338 37.09 -23.83 -37.10
CA LYS A 338 35.67 -24.12 -37.26
C LYS A 338 35.40 -25.57 -36.90
N ALA A 339 34.17 -25.84 -36.49
CA ALA A 339 33.63 -27.19 -36.47
C ALA A 339 32.13 -27.18 -36.73
N THR A 340 31.63 -28.30 -37.21
CA THR A 340 30.20 -28.61 -37.18
C THR A 340 29.99 -29.91 -36.42
N LEU A 341 28.85 -30.02 -35.74
CA LEU A 341 28.42 -31.25 -35.07
C LEU A 341 26.93 -31.46 -35.38
N ALA A 342 26.60 -32.66 -35.87
CA ALA A 342 25.22 -33.12 -35.95
C ALA A 342 24.83 -33.76 -34.61
N ILE A 343 23.71 -33.35 -34.04
CA ILE A 343 23.13 -33.91 -32.81
C ILE A 343 21.81 -34.59 -33.13
N SER A 344 21.56 -35.73 -32.51
CA SER A 344 20.46 -36.64 -32.87
C SER A 344 19.07 -36.07 -32.59
N GLU A 345 18.95 -35.14 -31.63
CA GLU A 345 17.68 -34.53 -31.23
C GLU A 345 17.87 -33.06 -30.81
N ALA A 346 16.77 -32.34 -30.63
CA ALA A 346 16.75 -30.97 -30.11
C ALA A 346 17.05 -30.92 -28.59
N GLU A 347 18.09 -31.64 -28.15
CA GLU A 347 18.57 -31.60 -26.78
C GLU A 347 19.20 -30.25 -26.47
N ASP A 348 18.98 -29.74 -25.26
CA ASP A 348 19.61 -28.51 -24.81
C ASP A 348 21.11 -28.70 -24.55
N ILE A 349 21.93 -27.90 -25.24
CA ILE A 349 23.36 -27.81 -24.96
C ILE A 349 23.50 -27.04 -23.65
N THR A 350 23.87 -27.77 -22.61
CA THR A 350 23.96 -27.28 -21.22
C THR A 350 25.37 -27.39 -20.68
N ARG A 351 26.31 -27.91 -21.48
CA ARG A 351 27.72 -28.01 -21.14
C ARG A 351 28.62 -27.64 -22.31
N VAL A 352 29.66 -26.89 -22.00
CA VAL A 352 30.84 -26.72 -22.85
C VAL A 352 32.03 -27.33 -22.13
N ARG A 353 32.82 -28.15 -22.85
CA ARG A 353 34.05 -28.72 -22.33
C ARG A 353 35.23 -28.19 -23.12
N VAL A 354 36.26 -27.76 -22.41
CA VAL A 354 37.59 -27.55 -23.00
C VAL A 354 38.46 -28.75 -22.61
N THR A 355 39.04 -29.39 -23.60
CA THR A 355 39.88 -30.59 -23.45
C THR A 355 41.05 -30.54 -24.42
N ARG A 356 41.75 -31.66 -24.60
CA ARG A 356 42.99 -31.80 -25.35
C ARG A 356 42.98 -33.06 -26.21
N SER A 357 43.76 -33.08 -27.29
CA SER A 357 43.81 -34.20 -28.22
C SER A 357 44.71 -35.38 -27.81
N GLY A 358 45.66 -35.19 -26.88
CA GLY A 358 46.72 -36.17 -26.60
C GLY A 358 46.90 -36.52 -25.12
N SER A 359 48.08 -36.28 -24.53
CA SER A 359 48.45 -36.61 -23.14
C SER A 359 48.88 -35.42 -22.27
N ASN A 360 49.06 -34.23 -22.84
CA ASN A 360 49.56 -33.02 -22.15
C ASN A 360 48.60 -32.53 -21.07
N THR A 361 48.93 -31.51 -20.29
CA THR A 361 48.01 -30.97 -19.26
C THR A 361 47.85 -29.47 -19.43
N PHE A 362 46.68 -28.95 -19.05
CA PHE A 362 46.48 -27.51 -18.91
C PHE A 362 47.34 -27.02 -17.75
N ASN A 363 48.21 -26.04 -18.04
CA ASN A 363 49.20 -25.52 -17.10
C ASN A 363 49.02 -24.02 -16.80
N GLY A 364 48.03 -23.36 -17.40
CA GLY A 364 47.69 -21.97 -17.09
C GLY A 364 46.57 -21.42 -17.97
N GLY A 365 45.95 -20.34 -17.48
CA GLY A 365 44.88 -19.62 -18.16
C GLY A 365 43.52 -19.69 -17.46
N ALA A 366 42.54 -19.04 -18.08
CA ALA A 366 41.15 -19.03 -17.66
C ALA A 366 40.21 -19.21 -18.86
N VAL A 367 39.06 -19.82 -18.61
CA VAL A 367 37.99 -19.95 -19.59
C VAL A 367 36.70 -19.41 -19.01
N LYS A 368 35.96 -18.68 -19.85
CA LYS A 368 34.65 -18.15 -19.53
C LYS A 368 33.65 -18.53 -20.61
N ALA A 369 32.47 -18.99 -20.22
CA ALA A 369 31.34 -19.21 -21.12
C ALA A 369 30.24 -18.18 -20.81
N ILE A 370 29.72 -17.57 -21.86
CA ILE A 370 28.63 -16.59 -21.84
C ILE A 370 27.53 -17.14 -22.74
N THR A 371 26.33 -17.29 -22.20
CA THR A 371 25.18 -17.71 -23.00
C THR A 371 24.29 -16.54 -23.38
N ARG A 372 23.77 -16.58 -24.60
CA ARG A 372 22.64 -15.79 -25.06
C ARG A 372 21.49 -16.74 -25.36
N GLN A 373 20.31 -16.38 -24.89
CA GLN A 373 19.07 -17.12 -25.13
C GLN A 373 18.24 -16.39 -26.16
#